data_AF-A0A538QQ92-F1
#
_entry.id   AF-A0A538QQ92-F1
#
_cell.length_a   1.000
_cell.length_b   1.000
_cell.length_c   1.000
_cell.angle_alpha   90.00
_cell.angle_beta   90.00
_cell.angle_gamma   90.00
#
_symmetry.space_group_name_H-M   'P 1'
#
loop_
_entity.id
_entity.type
_entity.pdbx_description
1 polymer ?
#
loop_
_entity_poly.entity_id
_entity_poly.type
_entity_poly.pdbx_seq_one_letter_code
_entity_poly.pdbx_strand_id
1 'polypeptide(L)'
;MRAWVHGCVLCVWVAWTASALGAPGSDALAKYKLAAQLEEGGNYEAALVRIEEGLAIAPRDLALLGLKGTVLLKLRDYAGALAAYQVYLNAGAKGANRREAEKIVNNLRAVQSTFLDIALVNGPAAIYLDSKTQGVLCTAAPSCNKAVLPGDYKVIAERAGFERWTERVAVASDTTTKLSIALIEKPSPVAIRVVPADASVAIDSAPYAAAMTVAAGTHHIVVARAGYAEARLEVVAHEGKPIELDVALTPRVPIRVAPPGATLVLDGKPLAVENGSTVISPGGHVLVARARGFREQRVAIPAERAADYQLAIDLVPDPLPRSPGEEPVASLRRRIAISMLEGGGAILCIGFITAVEAQSAPDDRPIADVLLVVGGATVVTGAILWFTAPDERRPHAAQIVPVVGTGRVGFVVAGSF
;
A
#
# COMPACT_ATOMS: atom_id res chain seq x y z
N MET A 1 36.11 25.15 39.78
CA MET A 1 37.49 24.72 40.07
C MET A 1 37.98 23.86 38.92
N ARG A 2 38.61 24.50 37.92
CA ARG A 2 39.20 23.83 36.76
C ARG A 2 40.68 23.61 37.06
N ALA A 3 41.04 22.37 37.36
CA ALA A 3 42.39 21.78 37.31
C ALA A 3 42.38 20.62 38.31
N TRP A 4 42.15 19.37 37.87
CA TRP A 4 42.61 18.15 38.58
C TRP A 4 42.21 16.82 37.91
N VAL A 5 42.20 16.69 36.57
CA VAL A 5 42.00 15.37 35.92
C VAL A 5 43.00 15.06 34.80
N HIS A 6 43.82 16.02 34.36
CA HIS A 6 44.85 15.75 33.34
C HIS A 6 46.24 15.36 33.88
N GLY A 7 46.34 14.95 35.15
CA GLY A 7 47.64 14.77 35.82
C GLY A 7 48.08 13.35 36.21
N CYS A 8 47.24 12.32 36.10
CA CYS A 8 47.55 11.00 36.69
C CYS A 8 47.60 9.81 35.73
N VAL A 9 47.83 10.05 34.42
CA VAL A 9 48.20 8.98 33.49
C VAL A 9 49.64 9.23 33.01
N LEU A 10 50.56 9.32 33.97
CA LEU A 10 51.96 9.04 33.69
C LEU A 10 52.10 7.52 33.66
N CYS A 11 52.48 7.00 32.50
CA CYS A 11 52.83 5.61 32.25
C CYS A 11 53.84 5.14 33.30
N VAL A 12 53.36 4.55 34.40
CA VAL A 12 54.20 3.71 35.25
C VAL A 12 54.11 2.32 34.64
N TRP A 13 55.02 2.03 33.71
CA TRP A 13 55.41 0.66 33.43
C TRP A 13 56.04 0.11 34.71
N VAL A 14 55.21 -0.37 35.64
CA VAL A 14 55.70 -1.28 36.68
C VAL A 14 55.91 -2.59 35.96
N ALA A 15 57.14 -2.84 35.53
CA ALA A 15 57.57 -4.20 35.23
C ALA A 15 57.36 -5.00 36.52
N TRP A 16 56.27 -5.76 36.57
CA TRP A 16 56.03 -6.74 37.61
C TRP A 16 57.12 -7.81 37.51
N THR A 17 58.27 -7.57 38.14
CA THR A 17 59.26 -8.62 38.37
C THR A 17 58.66 -9.58 39.37
N ALA A 18 58.14 -10.69 38.86
CA ALA A 18 57.61 -11.80 39.63
C ALA A 18 58.67 -12.27 40.65
N SER A 19 58.58 -11.76 41.88
CA SER A 19 59.29 -12.36 43.01
C SER A 19 58.47 -13.57 43.45
N ALA A 20 59.10 -14.73 43.28
CA ALA A 20 58.53 -16.06 43.44
C ALA A 20 57.80 -16.26 44.78
N LEU A 21 56.49 -16.55 44.71
CA LEU A 21 55.70 -17.16 45.78
C LEU A 21 54.56 -17.95 45.14
N GLY A 22 54.70 -19.29 45.17
CA GLY A 22 53.72 -20.28 44.70
C GLY A 22 53.65 -20.36 43.18
N ALA A 23 54.28 -21.38 42.58
CA ALA A 23 54.12 -21.63 41.15
C ALA A 23 52.63 -21.86 40.86
N PRO A 24 51.97 -20.99 40.07
CA PRO A 24 50.67 -21.32 39.52
C PRO A 24 50.86 -22.62 38.73
N GLY A 25 49.89 -23.53 38.74
CA GLY A 25 49.88 -24.62 37.74
C GLY A 25 50.14 -23.97 36.39
N SER A 26 51.08 -24.50 35.59
CA SER A 26 51.65 -23.89 34.37
C SER A 26 50.65 -23.13 33.49
N ASP A 27 49.41 -23.61 33.50
CA ASP A 27 48.27 -23.12 32.76
C ASP A 27 47.79 -21.74 33.24
N ALA A 28 47.73 -21.47 34.55
CA ALA A 28 47.31 -20.18 35.09
C ALA A 28 48.32 -19.05 34.74
N LEU A 29 49.62 -19.35 34.76
CA LEU A 29 50.66 -18.41 34.33
C LEU A 29 50.55 -18.12 32.82
N ALA A 30 50.25 -19.15 32.00
CA ALA A 30 50.04 -18.96 30.57
C ALA A 30 48.81 -18.06 30.30
N LYS A 31 47.72 -18.25 31.04
CA LYS A 31 46.54 -17.39 30.97
C LYS A 31 46.84 -15.95 31.37
N TYR A 32 47.62 -15.74 32.44
CA TYR A 32 48.07 -14.41 32.84
C TYR A 32 48.89 -13.71 31.74
N LYS A 33 49.89 -14.38 31.17
CA LYS A 33 50.73 -13.79 30.11
C LYS A 33 49.90 -13.37 28.90
N LEU A 34 48.96 -14.23 28.50
CA LEU A 34 48.08 -13.92 27.39
C LEU A 34 47.13 -12.76 27.71
N ALA A 35 46.57 -12.72 28.91
CA ALA A 35 45.74 -11.62 29.36
C ALA A 35 46.50 -10.28 29.37
N ALA A 36 47.76 -10.28 29.84
CA ALA A 36 48.61 -9.09 29.86
C ALA A 36 48.88 -8.57 28.44
N GLN A 37 49.15 -9.46 27.49
CA GLN A 37 49.33 -9.08 26.07
C GLN A 37 48.04 -8.48 25.47
N LEU A 38 46.87 -9.04 25.79
CA LEU A 38 45.58 -8.50 25.33
C LEU A 38 45.29 -7.14 25.95
N GLU A 39 45.65 -6.94 27.22
CA GLU A 39 45.50 -5.68 27.93
C GLU A 39 46.41 -4.58 27.35
N GLU A 40 47.68 -4.90 27.06
CA GLU A 40 48.61 -4.02 26.35
C GLU A 40 48.11 -3.68 24.93
N GLY A 41 47.49 -4.65 24.26
CA GLY A 41 46.83 -4.47 22.97
C GLY A 41 45.50 -3.71 23.02
N GLY A 42 45.04 -3.29 24.22
CA GLY A 42 43.79 -2.56 24.41
C GLY A 42 42.51 -3.41 24.29
N ASN A 43 42.64 -4.74 24.16
CA ASN A 43 41.52 -5.67 24.09
C ASN A 43 41.11 -6.14 25.50
N TYR A 44 40.51 -5.22 26.26
CA TYR A 44 40.19 -5.41 27.68
C TYR A 44 39.13 -6.51 27.92
N GLU A 45 38.14 -6.64 27.04
CA GLU A 45 37.11 -7.69 27.18
C GLU A 45 37.71 -9.09 27.00
N ALA A 46 38.53 -9.29 25.96
CA ALA A 46 39.21 -10.56 25.78
C ALA A 46 40.22 -10.83 26.91
N ALA A 47 40.92 -9.81 27.40
CA ALA A 47 41.80 -9.93 28.56
C ALA A 47 41.02 -10.42 29.79
N LEU A 48 39.85 -9.83 30.07
CA LEU A 48 39.00 -10.21 31.20
C LEU A 48 38.60 -11.69 31.14
N VAL A 49 38.21 -12.20 29.98
CA VAL A 49 37.88 -13.62 29.78
C VAL A 49 39.07 -14.53 30.15
N ARG A 50 40.28 -14.21 29.68
CA ARG A 50 41.48 -15.01 30.00
C ARG A 50 41.87 -14.93 31.47
N ILE A 51 41.65 -13.79 32.10
CA ILE A 51 41.87 -13.62 33.53
C ILE A 51 40.92 -14.51 34.33
N GLU A 52 39.65 -14.58 33.95
CA GLU A 52 38.66 -15.43 34.62
C GLU A 52 38.96 -16.91 34.44
N GLU A 53 39.38 -17.34 33.26
CA GLU A 53 39.89 -18.71 33.03
C GLU A 53 41.08 -19.03 33.94
N GLY A 54 42.02 -18.08 34.11
CA GLY A 54 43.17 -18.24 34.99
C GLY A 54 42.77 -18.31 36.47
N LEU A 55 41.85 -17.45 36.91
CA LEU A 55 41.34 -17.42 38.28
C LEU A 55 40.48 -18.64 38.60
N ALA A 56 39.83 -19.27 37.62
CA ALA A 56 39.15 -20.54 37.82
C ALA A 56 40.13 -21.67 38.21
N ILE A 57 41.38 -21.61 37.71
CA ILE A 57 42.45 -22.56 38.04
C ILE A 57 43.14 -22.16 39.35
N ALA A 58 43.45 -20.87 39.54
CA ALA A 58 44.15 -20.33 40.70
C ALA A 58 43.39 -19.13 41.31
N PRO A 59 42.37 -19.38 42.16
CA PRO A 59 41.46 -18.31 42.63
C PRO A 59 42.09 -17.22 43.48
N ARG A 60 43.26 -17.49 44.09
CA ARG A 60 44.00 -16.57 44.94
C ARG A 60 45.29 -16.04 44.30
N ASP A 61 45.47 -16.26 43.00
CA ASP A 61 46.64 -15.74 42.28
C ASP A 61 46.62 -14.21 42.27
N LEU A 62 47.64 -13.61 42.89
CA LEU A 62 47.71 -12.16 43.06
C LEU A 62 47.91 -11.43 41.72
N ALA A 63 48.64 -12.01 40.77
CA ALA A 63 48.91 -11.35 39.49
C ALA A 63 47.64 -11.26 38.65
N LEU A 64 46.87 -12.34 38.58
CA LEU A 64 45.58 -12.38 37.89
C LEU A 64 44.54 -11.48 38.58
N LEU A 65 44.48 -11.47 39.91
CA LEU A 65 43.55 -10.60 40.65
C LEU A 65 43.86 -9.10 40.47
N GLY A 66 45.14 -8.72 40.51
CA GLY A 66 45.56 -7.34 40.25
C GLY A 66 45.29 -6.90 38.81
N LEU A 67 45.56 -7.79 37.84
CA LEU A 67 45.24 -7.54 36.44
C LEU A 67 43.73 -7.43 36.22
N LYS A 68 42.90 -8.26 36.88
CA LYS A 68 41.44 -8.15 36.86
C LYS A 68 40.97 -6.77 37.29
N GLY A 69 41.46 -6.28 38.43
CA GLY A 69 41.12 -4.96 38.94
C GLY A 69 41.51 -3.83 37.97
N THR A 70 42.69 -3.93 37.35
CA THR A 70 43.17 -2.96 36.36
C THR A 70 42.32 -2.95 35.08
N VAL A 71 42.04 -4.13 34.54
CA VAL A 71 41.20 -4.28 33.33
C VAL A 71 39.79 -3.76 33.57
N LEU A 72 39.19 -4.03 34.74
CA LEU A 72 37.85 -3.53 35.09
C LEU A 72 37.81 -2.01 35.26
N LEU A 73 38.87 -1.39 35.81
CA LEU A 73 39.00 0.08 35.84
C LEU A 73 39.01 0.68 34.42
N LYS A 74 39.72 0.03 33.49
CA LYS A 74 39.79 0.48 32.08
C LYS A 74 38.46 0.30 31.35
N LEU A 75 37.70 -0.74 31.69
CA LEU A 75 36.33 -0.96 31.22
C LEU A 75 35.29 -0.06 31.91
N ARG A 76 35.69 0.76 32.90
CA ARG A 76 34.80 1.56 33.76
C ARG A 76 33.77 0.74 34.55
N ASP A 77 34.00 -0.57 34.70
CA ASP A 77 33.27 -1.39 35.66
C ASP A 77 33.86 -1.16 37.06
N TYR A 78 33.55 0.01 37.63
CA TYR A 78 34.11 0.41 38.91
C TYR A 78 33.62 -0.46 40.08
N ALA A 79 32.39 -1.01 39.97
CA ALA A 79 31.86 -1.92 40.98
C ALA A 79 32.61 -3.26 40.94
N GLY A 80 32.82 -3.82 39.74
CA GLY A 80 33.65 -4.99 39.54
C GLY A 80 35.10 -4.76 39.97
N ALA A 81 35.68 -3.61 39.65
CA ALA A 81 37.05 -3.26 40.05
C ALA A 81 37.20 -3.17 41.58
N LEU A 82 36.25 -2.54 42.27
CA LEU A 82 36.23 -2.49 43.73
C LEU A 82 36.21 -3.91 44.33
N ALA A 83 35.34 -4.78 43.83
CA ALA A 83 35.27 -6.17 44.28
C ALA A 83 36.59 -6.93 44.00
N ALA A 84 37.18 -6.77 42.82
CA ALA A 84 38.44 -7.41 42.45
C ALA A 84 39.60 -6.98 43.37
N TYR A 85 39.73 -5.69 43.66
CA TYR A 85 40.76 -5.20 44.58
C TYR A 85 40.52 -5.60 46.03
N GLN A 86 39.27 -5.72 46.48
CA GLN A 86 38.96 -6.30 47.80
C GLN A 86 39.42 -7.76 47.88
N VAL A 87 39.14 -8.57 46.84
CA VAL A 87 39.62 -9.95 46.77
C VAL A 87 41.15 -10.01 46.72
N TYR A 88 41.80 -9.14 45.95
CA TYR A 88 43.26 -9.00 45.90
C TYR A 88 43.89 -8.72 47.27
N LEU A 89 43.31 -7.80 48.05
CA LEU A 89 43.75 -7.49 49.41
C LEU A 89 43.55 -8.69 50.35
N ASN A 90 42.39 -9.36 50.28
CA ASN A 90 42.06 -10.54 51.09
C ASN A 90 42.91 -11.77 50.73
N ALA A 91 43.38 -11.85 49.49
CA ALA A 91 44.29 -12.90 49.03
C ALA A 91 45.69 -12.81 49.67
N GLY A 92 46.04 -11.65 50.25
CA GLY A 92 47.26 -11.47 51.02
C GLY A 92 48.30 -10.58 50.34
N ALA A 93 47.88 -9.61 49.53
CA ALA A 93 48.78 -8.61 48.94
C ALA A 93 49.60 -7.88 50.03
N LYS A 94 50.89 -7.62 49.74
CA LYS A 94 51.86 -7.04 50.70
C LYS A 94 52.56 -5.81 50.12
N GLY A 95 53.23 -5.06 51.00
CA GLY A 95 54.15 -3.99 50.61
C GLY A 95 53.48 -2.85 49.84
N ALA A 96 54.15 -2.40 48.76
CA ALA A 96 53.68 -1.29 47.93
C ALA A 96 52.33 -1.61 47.26
N ASN A 97 52.19 -2.80 46.67
CA ASN A 97 50.99 -3.21 45.95
C ASN A 97 49.74 -3.21 46.85
N ARG A 98 49.90 -3.60 48.12
CA ARG A 98 48.82 -3.50 49.11
C ARG A 98 48.37 -2.05 49.32
N ARG A 99 49.31 -1.14 49.54
CA ARG A 99 49.01 0.29 49.79
C ARG A 99 48.34 0.94 48.59
N GLU A 100 48.75 0.54 47.38
CA GLU A 100 48.13 1.00 46.14
C GLU A 100 46.68 0.49 46.00
N ALA A 101 46.45 -0.81 46.20
CA ALA A 101 45.11 -1.38 46.19
C ALA A 101 44.17 -0.76 47.26
N GLU A 102 44.68 -0.48 48.47
CA GLU A 102 43.90 0.21 49.51
C GLU A 102 43.48 1.63 49.09
N LYS A 103 44.36 2.38 48.41
CA LYS A 103 44.01 3.70 47.84
C LYS A 103 42.92 3.59 46.78
N ILE A 104 43.05 2.62 45.86
CA ILE A 104 42.05 2.38 44.82
C ILE A 104 40.70 2.04 45.46
N VAL A 105 40.66 1.10 46.40
CA VAL A 105 39.44 0.73 47.13
C VAL A 105 38.80 1.94 47.81
N ASN A 106 39.59 2.79 48.46
CA ASN A 106 39.08 4.00 49.09
C ASN A 106 38.47 4.98 48.08
N ASN A 107 39.10 5.17 46.92
CA ASN A 107 38.59 6.05 45.86
C ASN A 107 37.32 5.49 45.20
N LEU A 108 37.17 4.17 45.15
CA LEU A 108 36.01 3.51 44.56
C LEU A 108 34.83 3.33 45.53
N ARG A 109 34.96 3.65 46.82
CA ARG A 109 33.84 3.48 47.79
C ARG A 109 32.56 4.19 47.35
N ALA A 110 32.70 5.39 46.77
CA ALA A 110 31.55 6.17 46.31
C ALA A 110 30.68 5.41 45.29
N VAL A 111 31.25 4.47 44.54
CA VAL A 111 30.53 3.66 43.53
C VAL A 111 29.48 2.74 44.17
N GLN A 112 29.59 2.45 45.47
CA GLN A 112 28.60 1.63 46.18
C GLN A 112 27.27 2.35 46.42
N SER A 113 27.29 3.68 46.41
CA SER A 113 26.17 4.56 46.78
C SER A 113 25.86 5.62 45.71
N THR A 114 26.70 5.72 44.66
CA THR A 114 26.60 6.73 43.61
C THR A 114 26.23 6.07 42.28
N PHE A 115 25.05 6.42 41.77
CA PHE A 115 24.49 5.82 40.57
C PHE A 115 24.03 6.89 39.58
N LEU A 116 24.16 6.58 38.30
CA LEU A 116 23.54 7.33 37.20
C LEU A 116 22.45 6.45 36.61
N ASP A 117 21.20 6.88 36.78
CA ASP A 117 20.00 6.21 36.29
C ASP A 117 19.47 6.99 35.08
N ILE A 118 19.58 6.39 33.90
CA ILE A 118 19.24 7.01 32.63
C ILE A 118 18.00 6.32 32.07
N ALA A 119 16.90 7.06 31.97
CA ALA A 119 15.65 6.62 31.38
C ALA A 119 15.49 7.20 29.96
N LEU A 120 15.06 6.37 29.02
CA LEU A 120 14.77 6.72 27.63
C LEU A 120 13.26 6.65 27.41
N VAL A 121 12.65 7.80 27.11
CA VAL A 121 11.20 7.90 26.84
C VAL A 121 10.80 7.09 25.62
N ASN A 122 11.65 7.13 24.58
CA ASN A 122 11.41 6.47 23.31
C ASN A 122 12.55 5.50 22.94
N GLY A 123 13.19 4.80 23.90
CA GLY A 123 14.34 3.88 23.71
C GLY A 123 14.06 2.60 22.89
N PRO A 124 15.06 1.74 22.58
CA PRO A 124 16.39 1.64 23.18
C PRO A 124 17.40 2.66 22.64
N ALA A 125 18.43 3.03 23.40
CA ALA A 125 19.56 3.82 22.91
C ALA A 125 20.90 3.39 23.54
N ALA A 126 21.98 3.50 22.77
CA ALA A 126 23.33 3.31 23.30
C ALA A 126 23.76 4.58 24.04
N ILE A 127 24.19 4.41 25.29
CA ILE A 127 24.68 5.49 26.13
C ILE A 127 26.20 5.45 26.19
N TYR A 128 26.81 6.61 25.99
CA TYR A 128 28.23 6.84 26.18
C TYR A 128 28.44 7.92 27.24
N LEU A 129 29.58 7.83 27.91
CA LEU A 129 29.97 8.76 28.95
C LEU A 129 31.32 9.38 28.58
N ASP A 130 31.36 10.70 28.44
CA ASP A 130 32.49 11.54 28.04
C ASP A 130 32.98 11.37 26.59
N SER A 131 33.24 10.14 26.16
CA SER A 131 33.74 9.82 24.82
C SER A 131 33.22 8.48 24.32
N LYS A 132 32.99 8.38 23.01
CA LYS A 132 32.63 7.12 22.34
C LYS A 132 33.78 6.11 22.29
N THR A 133 35.03 6.58 22.40
CA THR A 133 36.23 5.71 22.36
C THR A 133 36.33 4.75 23.54
N GLN A 134 35.57 5.01 24.62
CA GLN A 134 35.52 4.17 25.80
C GLN A 134 34.46 3.07 25.71
N GLY A 135 33.78 2.94 24.57
CA GLY A 135 32.70 1.97 24.38
C GLY A 135 31.37 2.44 24.97
N VAL A 136 30.37 1.58 24.80
CA VAL A 136 29.00 1.80 25.29
C VAL A 136 28.98 1.56 26.80
N LEU A 137 28.57 2.55 27.59
CA LEU A 137 28.38 2.39 29.04
C LEU A 137 27.25 1.39 29.32
N CYS A 138 26.15 1.55 28.60
CA CYS A 138 25.02 0.62 28.57
C CYS A 138 24.04 0.96 27.45
N THR A 139 23.15 0.01 27.16
CA THR A 139 21.96 0.24 26.34
C THR A 139 20.77 0.49 27.25
N ALA A 140 20.20 1.70 27.21
CA ALA A 140 19.05 2.06 28.04
C ALA A 140 17.75 1.63 27.34
N ALA A 141 17.02 0.68 27.94
CA ALA A 141 15.82 0.08 27.37
C ALA A 141 14.91 -0.53 28.46
N PRO A 142 13.94 0.22 29.02
CA PRO A 142 13.70 1.66 28.87
C PRO A 142 14.64 2.50 29.73
N SER A 143 15.35 1.90 30.69
CA SER A 143 16.35 2.59 31.50
C SER A 143 17.63 1.79 31.65
N CYS A 144 18.65 2.44 32.18
CA CYS A 144 19.91 1.83 32.57
C CYS A 144 20.42 2.52 33.82
N ASN A 145 20.65 1.73 34.87
CA ASN A 145 21.30 2.18 36.09
C ASN A 145 22.75 1.67 36.11
N LYS A 146 23.71 2.59 36.24
CA LYS A 146 25.14 2.26 36.36
C LYS A 146 25.77 2.98 37.53
N ALA A 147 26.59 2.24 38.26
CA ALA A 147 27.44 2.80 39.29
C ALA A 147 28.56 3.60 38.65
N VAL A 148 28.73 4.85 39.09
CA VAL A 148 29.74 5.77 38.56
C VAL A 148 30.41 6.51 39.71
N LEU A 149 31.59 7.10 39.45
CA LEU A 149 32.21 8.00 40.42
C LEU A 149 31.48 9.35 40.43
N PRO A 150 31.55 10.12 41.53
CA PRO A 150 31.06 11.49 41.53
C PRO A 150 31.84 12.36 40.53
N GLY A 151 31.17 13.27 39.83
CA GLY A 151 31.81 14.16 38.86
C GLY A 151 30.88 14.70 37.77
N ASP A 152 31.43 15.57 36.92
CA ASP A 152 30.72 16.16 35.79
C ASP A 152 30.95 15.36 34.51
N TYR A 153 29.94 14.62 34.09
CA TYR A 153 30.02 13.79 32.90
C TYR A 153 29.34 14.43 31.69
N LYS A 154 29.86 14.16 30.49
CA LYS A 154 29.12 14.43 29.25
C LYS A 154 28.41 13.15 28.82
N VAL A 155 27.11 13.09 28.99
CA VAL A 155 26.28 11.95 28.58
C VAL A 155 25.93 12.12 27.11
N ILE A 156 26.15 11.07 26.31
CA ILE A 156 25.79 11.03 24.90
C ILE A 156 24.84 9.85 24.70
N ALA A 157 23.66 10.10 24.14
CA ALA A 157 22.73 9.06 23.74
C ALA A 157 22.65 9.00 22.22
N GLU A 158 22.81 7.80 21.65
CA GLU A 158 22.73 7.59 20.21
C GLU A 158 21.89 6.35 19.87
N ARG A 159 21.09 6.50 18.81
CA ARG A 159 20.41 5.41 18.12
C ARG A 159 20.40 5.74 16.61
N ALA A 160 20.55 4.71 15.77
CA ALA A 160 20.44 4.88 14.33
C ALA A 160 19.08 5.49 13.95
N GLY A 161 19.09 6.47 13.06
CA GLY A 161 17.88 7.19 12.65
C GLY A 161 17.39 8.29 13.58
N PHE A 162 18.09 8.54 14.70
CA PHE A 162 17.80 9.62 15.62
C PHE A 162 18.95 10.62 15.67
N GLU A 163 18.63 11.87 16.01
CA GLU A 163 19.64 12.88 16.30
C GLU A 163 20.45 12.49 17.54
N ARG A 164 21.74 12.83 17.51
CA ARG A 164 22.61 12.62 18.67
C ARG A 164 22.18 13.58 19.77
N TRP A 165 21.85 13.02 20.93
CA TRP A 165 21.60 13.80 22.13
C TRP A 165 22.87 13.89 22.97
N THR A 166 23.17 15.07 23.54
CA THR A 166 24.37 15.28 24.37
C THR A 166 24.12 16.34 25.43
N GLU A 167 24.36 16.02 26.70
CA GLU A 167 24.24 16.96 27.81
C GLU A 167 25.32 16.70 28.88
N ARG A 168 25.64 17.72 29.68
CA ARG A 168 26.49 17.56 30.86
C ARG A 168 25.65 17.30 32.10
N VAL A 169 26.01 16.29 32.86
CA VAL A 169 25.32 15.89 34.10
C VAL A 169 26.32 15.85 35.24
N ALA A 170 26.02 16.60 36.30
CA ALA A 170 26.76 16.55 37.55
C ALA A 170 26.22 15.41 38.42
N VAL A 171 27.08 14.43 38.73
CA VAL A 171 26.74 13.30 39.60
C VAL A 171 27.33 13.56 40.98
N ALA A 172 26.48 13.69 41.98
CA ALA A 172 26.87 13.88 43.38
C ALA A 172 27.15 12.54 44.07
N SER A 173 28.08 12.53 45.02
CA SER A 173 28.36 11.34 45.84
C SER A 173 27.16 10.90 46.66
N ASP A 174 27.07 9.59 46.90
CA ASP A 174 26.05 8.97 47.77
C ASP A 174 24.60 9.21 47.32
N THR A 175 24.39 9.43 46.02
CA THR A 175 23.08 9.66 45.44
C THR A 175 22.88 8.93 44.11
N THR A 176 21.63 8.71 43.74
CA THR A 176 21.26 8.30 42.38
C THR A 176 20.82 9.52 41.59
N THR A 177 21.62 9.92 40.61
CA THR A 177 21.27 10.98 39.67
C THR A 177 20.38 10.41 38.58
N LYS A 178 19.14 10.93 38.47
CA LYS A 178 18.18 10.50 37.45
C LYS A 178 18.23 11.43 36.25
N LEU A 179 18.31 10.86 35.07
CA LEU A 179 18.31 11.57 33.79
C LEU A 179 17.25 10.96 32.88
N SER A 180 16.35 11.79 32.36
CA SER A 180 15.33 11.36 31.38
C SER A 180 15.66 11.94 30.01
N ILE A 181 15.76 11.09 28.99
CA ILE A 181 16.14 11.46 27.63
C ILE A 181 15.02 11.08 26.66
N ALA A 182 14.65 12.00 25.77
CA ALA A 182 13.82 11.74 24.60
C ALA A 182 14.65 12.05 23.34
N LEU A 183 14.84 11.06 22.48
CA LEU A 183 15.57 11.23 21.22
C LEU A 183 14.65 11.79 20.14
N ILE A 184 15.18 12.66 19.29
CA ILE A 184 14.46 13.22 18.14
C ILE A 184 14.77 12.38 16.90
N GLU A 185 13.76 11.93 16.17
CA GLU A 185 13.97 11.23 14.89
C GLU A 185 14.57 12.18 13.86
N LYS A 186 15.52 11.68 13.07
CA LYS A 186 16.02 12.43 11.92
C LYS A 186 14.91 12.57 10.88
N PRO A 187 14.85 13.71 10.17
CA PRO A 187 13.91 13.86 9.08
C PRO A 187 14.25 12.93 7.92
N SER A 188 13.23 12.38 7.27
CA SER A 188 13.35 11.45 6.14
C SER A 188 13.52 12.22 4.82
N PRO A 189 14.56 11.94 4.02
CA PRO A 189 14.67 12.51 2.68
C PRO A 189 13.61 11.91 1.75
N VAL A 190 13.02 12.75 0.89
CA VAL A 190 11.93 12.36 -0.01
C VAL A 190 12.34 12.56 -1.46
N ALA A 191 12.28 11.49 -2.25
CA ALA A 191 12.53 11.47 -3.68
C ALA A 191 11.27 10.99 -4.41
N ILE A 192 10.66 11.88 -5.20
CA ILE A 192 9.44 11.57 -5.95
C ILE A 192 9.75 11.72 -7.44
N ARG A 193 9.54 10.64 -8.20
CA ARG A 193 9.56 10.67 -9.67
C ARG A 193 8.13 10.63 -10.15
N VAL A 194 7.77 11.60 -10.98
CA VAL A 194 6.41 11.72 -11.51
C VAL A 194 6.40 11.59 -13.02
N VAL A 195 5.42 10.86 -13.52
CA VAL A 195 5.10 10.78 -14.94
C VAL A 195 3.65 11.26 -15.12
N PRO A 196 3.42 12.35 -15.88
CA PRO A 196 4.38 13.18 -16.60
C PRO A 196 5.22 14.09 -15.68
N ALA A 197 6.44 14.46 -16.11
CA ALA A 197 7.43 15.13 -15.26
C ALA A 197 7.11 16.60 -14.89
N ASP A 198 6.18 17.23 -15.60
CA ASP A 198 5.73 18.61 -15.37
C ASP A 198 4.50 18.71 -14.43
N ALA A 199 4.11 17.60 -13.78
CA ALA A 199 3.09 17.62 -12.74
C ALA A 199 3.57 18.37 -11.48
N SER A 200 2.65 19.06 -10.80
CA SER A 200 2.94 19.64 -9.50
C SER A 200 2.82 18.59 -8.41
N VAL A 201 3.70 18.67 -7.43
CA VAL A 201 3.72 17.79 -6.27
C VAL A 201 3.67 18.66 -5.02
N ALA A 202 2.83 18.28 -4.06
CA ALA A 202 2.77 18.91 -2.74
C ALA A 202 2.81 17.85 -1.65
N ILE A 203 3.51 18.15 -0.56
CA ILE A 203 3.57 17.34 0.67
C ILE A 203 2.96 18.19 1.79
N ASP A 204 1.91 17.71 2.44
CA ASP A 204 1.14 18.43 3.48
C ASP A 204 0.76 19.86 3.06
N SER A 205 0.31 20.00 1.82
CA SER A 205 -0.05 21.28 1.18
C SER A 205 1.11 22.21 0.82
N ALA A 206 2.36 21.87 1.18
CA ALA A 206 3.55 22.62 0.76
C ALA A 206 4.08 22.11 -0.58
N PRO A 207 4.46 22.98 -1.53
CA PRO A 207 5.08 22.55 -2.79
C PRO A 207 6.35 21.72 -2.55
N TYR A 208 6.45 20.56 -3.19
CA TYR A 208 7.65 19.72 -3.15
C TYR A 208 8.79 20.37 -3.94
N ALA A 209 9.99 20.29 -3.37
CA ALA A 209 11.24 20.63 -4.03
C ALA A 209 12.20 19.44 -3.97
N ALA A 210 13.08 19.30 -4.95
CA ALA A 210 14.07 18.23 -4.98
C ALA A 210 14.92 18.23 -3.70
N ALA A 211 15.22 17.04 -3.17
CA ALA A 211 15.96 16.83 -1.92
C ALA A 211 15.30 17.42 -0.65
N MET A 212 13.99 17.65 -0.67
CA MET A 212 13.22 17.98 0.54
C MET A 212 13.21 16.81 1.53
N THR A 213 13.19 17.13 2.82
CA THR A 213 13.03 16.17 3.91
C THR A 213 11.72 16.44 4.66
N VAL A 214 11.11 15.40 5.20
CA VAL A 214 9.92 15.49 6.05
C VAL A 214 10.23 15.00 7.46
N ALA A 215 9.53 15.53 8.46
CA ALA A 215 9.67 15.07 9.85
C ALA A 215 9.22 13.61 10.00
N ALA A 216 9.44 12.99 11.16
CA ALA A 216 8.83 11.69 11.42
C ALA A 216 7.31 11.83 11.58
N GLY A 217 6.56 10.88 11.04
CA GLY A 217 5.10 10.86 11.07
C GLY A 217 4.47 10.59 9.72
N THR A 218 3.14 10.72 9.67
CA THR A 218 2.34 10.54 8.46
C THR A 218 2.30 11.82 7.65
N HIS A 219 2.59 11.72 6.35
CA HIS A 219 2.60 12.82 5.40
C HIS A 219 1.68 12.52 4.22
N HIS A 220 0.95 13.53 3.76
CA HIS A 220 0.03 13.42 2.64
C HIS A 220 0.65 14.04 1.40
N ILE A 221 0.67 13.29 0.31
CA ILE A 221 1.25 13.70 -0.96
C ILE A 221 0.14 13.86 -1.98
N VAL A 222 0.08 15.02 -2.60
CA VAL A 222 -0.84 15.33 -3.69
C VAL A 222 -0.02 15.57 -4.95
N VAL A 223 -0.34 14.83 -6.01
CA VAL A 223 0.26 15.00 -7.34
C VAL A 223 -0.84 15.39 -8.32
N ALA A 224 -0.68 16.55 -8.95
CA ALA A 224 -1.70 17.15 -9.79
C ALA A 224 -1.12 17.66 -11.10
N ARG A 225 -1.89 17.49 -12.18
CA ARG A 225 -1.62 18.12 -13.47
C ARG A 225 -2.93 18.34 -14.21
N ALA A 226 -3.07 19.47 -14.89
CA ALA A 226 -4.23 19.74 -15.72
C ALA A 226 -4.42 18.64 -16.79
N GLY A 227 -5.65 18.14 -16.94
CA GLY A 227 -5.97 17.03 -17.85
C GLY A 227 -5.68 15.63 -17.29
N TYR A 228 -5.30 15.51 -16.02
CA TYR A 228 -5.04 14.23 -15.35
C TYR A 228 -5.91 14.06 -14.12
N ALA A 229 -6.12 12.81 -13.70
CA ALA A 229 -6.67 12.49 -12.39
C ALA A 229 -5.63 12.82 -11.31
N GLU A 230 -6.03 13.57 -10.29
CA GLU A 230 -5.18 13.86 -9.13
C GLU A 230 -4.88 12.57 -8.36
N ALA A 231 -3.61 12.35 -8.02
CA ALA A 231 -3.19 11.25 -7.16
C ALA A 231 -2.99 11.77 -5.73
N ARG A 232 -3.52 11.02 -4.75
CA ARG A 232 -3.34 11.27 -3.32
C ARG A 232 -2.70 10.05 -2.70
N LEU A 233 -1.56 10.24 -2.05
CA LEU A 233 -0.82 9.18 -1.39
C LEU A 233 -0.59 9.56 0.08
N GLU A 234 -0.50 8.55 0.93
CA GLU A 234 -0.11 8.68 2.32
C GLU A 234 1.22 7.92 2.49
N VAL A 235 2.21 8.58 3.09
CA VAL A 235 3.50 7.95 3.42
C VAL A 235 3.83 8.20 4.87
N VAL A 236 4.58 7.26 5.45
CA VAL A 236 5.03 7.39 6.84
C VAL A 236 6.54 7.50 6.86
N ALA A 237 7.02 8.61 7.41
CA ALA A 237 8.43 8.92 7.59
C ALA A 237 8.88 8.46 8.97
N HIS A 238 10.00 7.73 9.01
CA HIS A 238 10.55 7.20 10.26
C HIS A 238 12.07 7.10 10.19
N GLU A 239 12.73 7.46 11.28
CA GLU A 239 14.15 7.19 11.55
C GLU A 239 15.09 7.74 10.47
N GLY A 240 14.70 8.82 9.79
CA GLY A 240 15.44 9.38 8.66
C GLY A 240 15.59 8.44 7.46
N LYS A 241 14.79 7.36 7.37
CA LYS A 241 14.80 6.44 6.23
C LYS A 241 14.29 7.15 4.98
N PRO A 242 14.93 6.95 3.81
CA PRO A 242 14.50 7.59 2.57
C PRO A 242 13.12 7.10 2.15
N ILE A 243 12.32 8.01 1.62
CA ILE A 243 11.03 7.74 0.98
C ILE A 243 11.23 7.95 -0.52
N GLU A 244 11.08 6.87 -1.29
CA GLU A 244 11.17 6.88 -2.74
C GLU A 244 9.81 6.51 -3.34
N LEU A 245 9.28 7.37 -4.21
CA LEU A 245 7.96 7.18 -4.82
C LEU A 245 8.03 7.39 -6.33
N ASP A 246 7.39 6.47 -7.05
CA ASP A 246 7.12 6.59 -8.48
C ASP A 246 5.63 6.79 -8.68
N VAL A 247 5.23 7.95 -9.18
CA VAL A 247 3.82 8.31 -9.38
C VAL A 247 3.54 8.52 -10.86
N ALA A 248 2.68 7.69 -11.43
CA ALA A 248 2.17 7.87 -12.79
C ALA A 248 0.72 8.37 -12.73
N LEU A 249 0.47 9.56 -13.28
CA LEU A 249 -0.88 10.13 -13.33
C LEU A 249 -1.68 9.53 -14.50
N THR A 250 -2.97 9.26 -14.25
CA THR A 250 -3.90 8.78 -15.29
C THR A 250 -4.50 9.98 -16.05
N PRO A 251 -4.35 10.06 -17.38
CA PRO A 251 -5.00 11.11 -18.18
C PRO A 251 -6.53 11.04 -18.06
N ARG A 252 -7.18 12.20 -18.01
CA ARG A 252 -8.63 12.32 -18.16
C ARG A 252 -9.00 12.37 -19.63
N VAL A 253 -10.08 11.71 -20.00
CA VAL A 253 -10.65 11.71 -21.35
C VAL A 253 -11.70 12.82 -21.43
N PRO A 254 -11.53 13.84 -22.29
CA PRO A 254 -12.56 14.83 -22.57
C PRO A 254 -13.79 14.15 -23.18
N ILE A 255 -14.98 14.52 -22.70
CA ILE A 255 -16.26 14.01 -23.18
C ILE A 255 -17.16 15.19 -23.54
N ARG A 256 -17.68 15.19 -24.78
CA ARG A 256 -18.77 16.07 -25.24
C ARG A 256 -19.97 15.21 -25.60
N VAL A 257 -21.14 15.59 -25.13
CA VAL A 257 -22.40 14.89 -25.44
C VAL A 257 -23.45 15.87 -25.89
N ALA A 258 -24.08 15.59 -27.02
CA ALA A 258 -25.23 16.31 -27.54
C ALA A 258 -26.43 15.35 -27.67
N PRO A 259 -27.61 15.67 -27.10
CA PRO A 259 -27.91 16.83 -26.27
C PRO A 259 -27.25 16.77 -24.88
N PRO A 260 -27.09 17.92 -24.19
CA PRO A 260 -26.64 17.94 -22.79
C PRO A 260 -27.64 17.21 -21.89
N GLY A 261 -27.15 16.59 -20.81
CA GLY A 261 -27.98 15.87 -19.85
C GLY A 261 -28.27 14.40 -20.22
N ALA A 262 -27.62 13.85 -21.24
CA ALA A 262 -27.65 12.42 -21.50
C ALA A 262 -27.04 11.61 -20.34
N THR A 263 -27.67 10.49 -19.99
CA THR A 263 -27.13 9.52 -19.03
C THR A 263 -26.06 8.69 -19.72
N LEU A 264 -24.87 8.65 -19.11
CA LEU A 264 -23.73 7.87 -19.59
C LEU A 264 -23.49 6.67 -18.69
N VAL A 265 -23.27 5.51 -19.30
CA VAL A 265 -22.99 4.25 -18.61
C VAL A 265 -21.75 3.61 -19.25
N LEU A 266 -20.67 3.46 -18.49
CA LEU A 266 -19.43 2.80 -18.91
C LEU A 266 -19.40 1.39 -18.33
N ASP A 267 -19.32 0.37 -19.18
CA ASP A 267 -19.32 -1.05 -18.80
C ASP A 267 -20.44 -1.44 -17.82
N GLY A 268 -21.63 -0.88 -18.04
CA GLY A 268 -22.81 -1.13 -17.19
C GLY A 268 -22.87 -0.30 -15.91
N LYS A 269 -21.87 0.53 -15.59
CA LYS A 269 -21.87 1.42 -14.42
C LYS A 269 -22.10 2.88 -14.82
N PRO A 270 -22.87 3.67 -14.06
CA PRO A 270 -23.02 5.10 -14.32
C PRO A 270 -21.66 5.79 -14.40
N LEU A 271 -21.42 6.54 -15.47
CA LEU A 271 -20.18 7.27 -15.69
C LEU A 271 -20.37 8.72 -15.21
N ALA A 272 -19.57 9.13 -14.23
CA ALA A 272 -19.50 10.52 -13.81
C ALA A 272 -18.63 11.32 -14.79
N VAL A 273 -19.14 12.47 -15.24
CA VAL A 273 -18.39 13.43 -16.05
C VAL A 273 -18.24 14.69 -15.21
N GLU A 274 -16.99 15.09 -14.98
CA GLU A 274 -16.63 16.26 -14.20
C GLU A 274 -15.91 17.26 -15.09
N ASN A 275 -16.43 18.48 -15.16
CA ASN A 275 -15.86 19.56 -15.98
C ASN A 275 -15.58 19.13 -17.44
N GLY A 276 -16.50 18.35 -18.03
CA GLY A 276 -16.39 17.90 -19.42
C GLY A 276 -15.33 16.81 -19.66
N SER A 277 -14.88 16.11 -18.61
CA SER A 277 -13.92 15.00 -18.72
C SER A 277 -14.23 13.88 -17.73
N THR A 278 -13.67 12.70 -17.95
CA THR A 278 -13.76 11.58 -17.00
C THR A 278 -12.46 10.77 -16.95
N VAL A 279 -12.32 9.93 -15.95
CA VAL A 279 -11.23 8.96 -15.87
C VAL A 279 -11.72 7.63 -16.43
N ILE A 280 -11.01 7.13 -17.44
CA ILE A 280 -11.28 5.81 -18.04
C ILE A 280 -10.03 4.97 -17.85
N SER A 281 -10.18 3.84 -17.14
CA SER A 281 -9.09 2.89 -16.91
C SER A 281 -8.47 2.43 -18.24
N PRO A 282 -7.18 2.03 -18.27
CA PRO A 282 -6.60 1.41 -19.46
C PRO A 282 -7.37 0.15 -19.90
N GLY A 283 -7.40 -0.12 -21.20
CA GLY A 283 -8.17 -1.23 -21.76
C GLY A 283 -9.41 -0.77 -22.53
N GLY A 284 -10.03 -1.72 -23.22
CA GLY A 284 -11.20 -1.48 -24.06
C GLY A 284 -12.47 -1.40 -23.21
N HIS A 285 -13.33 -0.44 -23.51
CA HIS A 285 -14.57 -0.20 -22.75
C HIS A 285 -15.76 0.00 -23.69
N VAL A 286 -16.97 -0.20 -23.18
CA VAL A 286 -18.21 0.12 -23.90
C VAL A 286 -18.96 1.20 -23.15
N LEU A 287 -19.12 2.35 -23.80
CA LEU A 287 -19.94 3.45 -23.34
C LEU A 287 -21.34 3.36 -23.96
N VAL A 288 -22.36 3.49 -23.14
CA VAL A 288 -23.77 3.59 -23.57
C VAL A 288 -24.29 4.96 -23.18
N ALA A 289 -24.80 5.71 -24.15
CA ALA A 289 -25.39 7.03 -23.95
C ALA A 289 -26.90 6.99 -24.21
N ARG A 290 -27.67 7.58 -23.29
CA ARG A 290 -29.14 7.60 -23.33
C ARG A 290 -29.68 8.99 -23.05
N ALA A 291 -30.61 9.46 -23.87
CA ALA A 291 -31.37 10.68 -23.62
C ALA A 291 -32.82 10.51 -24.05
N ARG A 292 -33.74 11.24 -23.41
CA ARG A 292 -35.17 11.18 -23.72
C ARG A 292 -35.44 11.72 -25.14
N GLY A 293 -36.13 10.94 -25.97
CA GLY A 293 -36.41 11.30 -27.37
C GLY A 293 -35.25 11.05 -28.33
N PHE A 294 -34.19 10.38 -27.88
CA PHE A 294 -33.04 9.99 -28.67
C PHE A 294 -32.83 8.48 -28.62
N ARG A 295 -32.28 7.91 -29.69
CA ARG A 295 -31.92 6.50 -29.74
C ARG A 295 -30.74 6.23 -28.81
N GLU A 296 -30.76 5.08 -28.11
CA GLU A 296 -29.60 4.62 -27.37
C GLU A 296 -28.42 4.43 -28.33
N GLN A 297 -27.26 4.99 -27.97
CA GLN A 297 -26.04 4.83 -28.73
C GLN A 297 -25.00 4.08 -27.90
N ARG A 298 -24.37 3.09 -28.52
CA ARG A 298 -23.26 2.32 -27.94
C ARG A 298 -21.97 2.70 -28.65
N VAL A 299 -20.97 3.13 -27.89
CA VAL A 299 -19.66 3.58 -28.37
C VAL A 299 -18.59 2.65 -27.81
N ALA A 300 -17.80 2.04 -28.69
CA ALA A 300 -16.62 1.28 -28.30
C ALA A 300 -15.45 2.23 -28.07
N ILE A 301 -14.86 2.18 -26.87
CA ILE A 301 -13.63 2.89 -26.52
C ILE A 301 -12.46 1.92 -26.73
N PRO A 302 -11.47 2.27 -27.56
CA PRO A 302 -10.35 1.38 -27.86
C PRO A 302 -9.46 1.15 -26.64
N ALA A 303 -8.79 0.00 -26.63
CA ALA A 303 -7.88 -0.40 -25.56
C ALA A 303 -6.63 0.47 -25.50
N GLU A 304 -6.09 0.80 -26.67
CA GLU A 304 -5.01 1.76 -26.85
C GLU A 304 -5.60 3.10 -27.27
N ARG A 305 -5.25 4.16 -26.55
CA ARG A 305 -5.72 5.52 -26.80
C ARG A 305 -4.53 6.43 -27.02
N ALA A 306 -4.59 7.25 -28.07
CA ALA A 306 -3.62 8.31 -28.28
C ALA A 306 -3.70 9.36 -27.16
N ALA A 307 -2.63 10.15 -26.98
CA ALA A 307 -2.54 11.15 -25.93
C ALA A 307 -3.62 12.25 -26.02
N ASP A 308 -4.18 12.46 -27.22
CA ASP A 308 -5.21 13.46 -27.54
C ASP A 308 -6.61 12.86 -27.73
N TYR A 309 -6.82 11.59 -27.34
CA TYR A 309 -8.12 10.92 -27.48
C TYR A 309 -9.25 11.69 -26.77
N GLN A 310 -10.33 11.96 -27.49
CA GLN A 310 -11.55 12.59 -26.97
C GLN A 310 -12.78 11.78 -27.36
N LEU A 311 -13.81 11.87 -26.53
CA LEU A 311 -15.12 11.29 -26.78
C LEU A 311 -16.10 12.38 -27.19
N ALA A 312 -16.67 12.26 -28.38
CA ALA A 312 -17.77 13.08 -28.85
C ALA A 312 -18.95 12.15 -29.16
N ILE A 313 -20.07 12.36 -28.48
CA ILE A 313 -21.30 11.57 -28.66
C ILE A 313 -22.42 12.51 -29.09
N ASP A 314 -22.83 12.39 -30.34
CA ASP A 314 -24.00 13.08 -30.89
C ASP A 314 -25.14 12.08 -31.06
N LEU A 315 -26.09 12.11 -30.12
CA LEU A 315 -27.22 11.19 -30.11
C LEU A 315 -28.17 11.53 -31.27
N VAL A 316 -28.64 10.47 -31.94
CA VAL A 316 -29.61 10.60 -33.04
C VAL A 316 -31.03 10.68 -32.46
N PRO A 317 -31.82 11.71 -32.81
CA PRO A 317 -33.23 11.78 -32.42
C PRO A 317 -33.98 10.52 -32.85
N ASP A 318 -34.84 10.00 -31.97
CA ASP A 318 -35.76 8.97 -32.39
C ASP A 318 -36.83 9.63 -33.27
N PRO A 319 -37.08 9.15 -34.51
CA PRO A 319 -38.15 9.70 -35.33
C PRO A 319 -39.43 9.74 -34.50
N LEU A 320 -40.00 10.95 -34.35
CA LEU A 320 -41.29 11.16 -33.72
C LEU A 320 -42.29 10.15 -34.33
N PRO A 321 -43.17 9.53 -33.53
CA PRO A 321 -44.34 8.90 -34.11
C PRO A 321 -45.02 9.94 -34.99
N ARG A 322 -45.30 9.59 -36.26
CA ARG A 322 -46.03 10.46 -37.19
C ARG A 322 -47.27 10.98 -36.45
N SER A 323 -47.50 12.28 -36.50
CA SER A 323 -48.71 12.90 -35.94
C SER A 323 -49.94 12.13 -36.46
N PRO A 324 -50.87 11.70 -35.60
CA PRO A 324 -52.11 11.09 -36.07
C PRO A 324 -52.93 12.18 -36.75
N GLY A 325 -52.88 12.24 -38.09
CA GLY A 325 -53.64 13.26 -38.82
C GLY A 325 -53.26 13.49 -40.28
N GLU A 326 -52.13 12.97 -40.77
CA GLU A 326 -51.77 13.11 -42.18
C GLU A 326 -51.74 11.73 -42.85
N GLU A 327 -52.94 11.16 -43.04
CA GLU A 327 -53.13 10.16 -44.09
C GLU A 327 -52.95 10.88 -45.44
N PRO A 328 -52.11 10.35 -46.37
CA PRO A 328 -52.25 10.77 -47.74
C PRO A 328 -53.66 10.36 -48.17
N VAL A 329 -54.46 11.31 -48.64
CA VAL A 329 -55.73 11.02 -49.32
C VAL A 329 -55.39 10.21 -50.57
N ALA A 330 -55.24 8.90 -50.39
CA ALA A 330 -55.10 7.94 -51.45
C ALA A 330 -56.46 7.91 -52.14
N SER A 331 -56.61 8.75 -53.17
CA SER A 331 -57.69 8.60 -54.13
C SER A 331 -57.67 7.15 -54.61
N LEU A 332 -58.64 6.37 -54.16
CA LEU A 332 -58.80 4.96 -54.46
C LEU A 332 -59.15 4.78 -55.94
N ARG A 333 -58.18 4.99 -56.84
CA ARG A 333 -58.25 4.43 -58.20
C ARG A 333 -57.86 2.97 -58.08
N ARG A 334 -58.88 2.12 -57.85
CA ARG A 334 -58.79 0.67 -58.04
C ARG A 334 -58.11 0.39 -59.39
N ARG A 335 -56.90 -0.15 -59.35
CA ARG A 335 -56.32 -0.92 -60.44
C ARG A 335 -55.95 -2.28 -59.86
N ILE A 336 -56.85 -3.23 -60.07
CA ILE A 336 -56.59 -4.65 -59.85
C ILE A 336 -55.71 -5.07 -61.03
N ALA A 337 -54.44 -5.41 -60.77
CA ALA A 337 -53.60 -6.08 -61.75
C ALA A 337 -53.75 -7.59 -61.52
N ILE A 338 -54.37 -8.28 -62.48
CA ILE A 338 -54.42 -9.74 -62.56
C ILE A 338 -53.27 -10.15 -63.49
N SER A 339 -52.24 -10.83 -62.98
CA SER A 339 -51.27 -11.52 -63.84
C SER A 339 -51.77 -12.93 -64.13
N MET A 340 -52.14 -13.18 -65.39
CA MET A 340 -52.35 -14.54 -65.91
C MET A 340 -50.99 -15.16 -66.26
N LEU A 341 -50.76 -16.39 -65.81
CA LEU A 341 -49.75 -17.27 -66.39
C LEU A 341 -50.50 -18.32 -67.21
N GLU A 342 -50.51 -18.16 -68.53
CA GLU A 342 -50.97 -19.20 -69.44
C GLU A 342 -49.89 -20.27 -69.59
N GLY A 343 -50.31 -21.53 -69.45
CA GLY A 343 -49.47 -22.70 -69.67
C GLY A 343 -50.32 -23.96 -69.79
N GLY A 344 -50.99 -24.13 -70.93
CA GLY A 344 -51.31 -25.44 -71.52
C GLY A 344 -52.44 -26.28 -70.92
N GLY A 345 -53.61 -26.22 -71.54
CA GLY A 345 -54.39 -27.41 -71.93
C GLY A 345 -55.11 -28.22 -70.84
N ALA A 346 -56.28 -27.75 -70.38
CA ALA A 346 -57.50 -28.54 -70.17
C ALA A 346 -58.62 -27.61 -69.69
N ILE A 347 -59.83 -27.81 -70.21
CA ILE A 347 -61.03 -27.04 -69.87
C ILE A 347 -61.33 -27.21 -68.37
N LEU A 348 -61.22 -26.14 -67.59
CA LEU A 348 -61.73 -26.09 -66.22
C LEU A 348 -62.59 -24.83 -66.04
N CYS A 349 -63.85 -25.06 -65.66
CA CYS A 349 -64.85 -24.04 -65.41
C CYS A 349 -64.34 -22.97 -64.42
N ILE A 350 -64.53 -21.71 -64.80
CA ILE A 350 -64.17 -20.53 -64.02
C ILE A 350 -65.09 -20.45 -62.80
N GLY A 351 -64.58 -20.81 -61.62
CA GLY A 351 -65.20 -20.46 -60.35
C GLY A 351 -64.75 -19.05 -59.94
N PHE A 352 -65.64 -18.07 -60.04
CA PHE A 352 -65.41 -16.73 -59.50
C PHE A 352 -65.39 -16.80 -57.97
N ILE A 353 -64.32 -16.32 -57.33
CA ILE A 353 -64.32 -16.00 -55.90
C ILE A 353 -65.09 -14.68 -55.75
N THR A 354 -66.37 -14.76 -55.44
CA THR A 354 -67.17 -13.59 -55.08
C THR A 354 -67.07 -13.35 -53.58
N ALA A 355 -66.28 -12.33 -53.21
CA ALA A 355 -66.14 -11.73 -51.88
C ALA A 355 -65.32 -12.49 -50.82
N VAL A 356 -64.26 -11.83 -50.33
CA VAL A 356 -63.72 -12.04 -48.97
C VAL A 356 -64.37 -10.95 -48.13
N GLU A 357 -65.35 -11.32 -47.30
CA GLU A 357 -66.01 -10.40 -46.40
C GLU A 357 -65.39 -10.57 -45.01
N ALA A 358 -64.49 -9.65 -44.65
CA ALA A 358 -63.95 -9.60 -43.29
C ALA A 358 -65.01 -8.99 -42.37
N GLN A 359 -65.66 -9.82 -41.55
CA GLN A 359 -66.59 -9.35 -40.52
C GLN A 359 -65.86 -9.28 -39.17
N SER A 360 -65.91 -8.12 -38.53
CA SER A 360 -65.46 -7.94 -37.16
C SER A 360 -66.51 -8.49 -36.19
N ALA A 361 -66.22 -9.65 -35.59
CA ALA A 361 -66.99 -10.18 -34.46
C ALA A 361 -66.66 -9.42 -33.16
N PRO A 362 -67.55 -9.39 -32.15
CA PRO A 362 -67.50 -8.44 -31.01
C PRO A 362 -66.30 -8.55 -30.07
N ASP A 363 -65.38 -9.49 -30.30
CA ASP A 363 -64.31 -9.90 -29.39
C ASP A 363 -62.89 -9.63 -29.95
N ASP A 364 -62.79 -8.68 -30.89
CA ASP A 364 -61.54 -8.06 -31.38
C ASP A 364 -60.47 -9.05 -31.90
N ARG A 365 -60.90 -10.14 -32.54
CA ARG A 365 -60.04 -11.03 -33.33
C ARG A 365 -60.43 -10.93 -34.81
N PRO A 366 -59.48 -10.66 -35.74
CA PRO A 366 -59.78 -10.71 -37.16
C PRO A 366 -60.14 -12.15 -37.54
N ILE A 367 -61.31 -12.35 -38.15
CA ILE A 367 -61.70 -13.64 -38.74
C ILE A 367 -61.72 -13.43 -40.25
N ALA A 368 -60.95 -14.24 -40.98
CA ALA A 368 -61.01 -14.31 -42.43
C ALA A 368 -61.68 -15.62 -42.83
N ASP A 369 -62.92 -15.54 -43.32
CA ASP A 369 -63.64 -16.70 -43.84
C ASP A 369 -63.34 -16.88 -45.33
N VAL A 370 -62.76 -18.03 -45.69
CA VAL A 370 -62.54 -18.42 -47.09
C VAL A 370 -63.37 -19.68 -47.36
N LEU A 371 -64.53 -19.48 -47.99
CA LEU A 371 -65.50 -20.54 -48.28
C LEU A 371 -65.63 -20.75 -49.78
N LEU A 372 -65.38 -21.99 -50.23
CA LEU A 372 -65.60 -22.41 -51.61
C LEU A 372 -66.95 -23.15 -51.72
N VAL A 373 -67.81 -22.71 -52.64
CA VAL A 373 -69.08 -23.38 -52.94
C VAL A 373 -68.79 -24.56 -53.88
N VAL A 374 -69.03 -25.79 -53.40
CA VAL A 374 -68.77 -27.01 -54.19
C VAL A 374 -70.07 -27.42 -54.89
N GLY A 375 -70.21 -27.02 -56.15
CA GLY A 375 -71.27 -27.50 -57.03
C GLY A 375 -70.79 -28.67 -57.90
N GLY A 376 -71.39 -29.84 -57.70
CA GLY A 376 -71.58 -30.93 -58.68
C GLY A 376 -70.38 -31.65 -59.32
N ALA A 377 -69.32 -30.97 -59.76
CA ALA A 377 -68.21 -31.60 -60.49
C ALA A 377 -66.98 -30.68 -60.60
N THR A 378 -66.46 -30.19 -59.47
CA THR A 378 -65.20 -29.45 -59.44
C THR A 378 -64.23 -30.09 -58.45
N VAL A 379 -63.11 -30.59 -58.95
CA VAL A 379 -61.95 -31.00 -58.14
C VAL A 379 -61.01 -29.79 -58.08
N VAL A 380 -61.08 -29.03 -57.00
CA VAL A 380 -60.06 -28.01 -56.71
C VAL A 380 -58.82 -28.74 -56.19
N THR A 381 -57.72 -28.72 -56.94
CA THR A 381 -56.50 -29.46 -56.58
C THR A 381 -55.57 -28.69 -55.63
N GLY A 382 -55.96 -27.49 -55.20
CA GLY A 382 -55.29 -26.73 -54.14
C GLY A 382 -55.40 -25.21 -54.33
N ALA A 383 -55.30 -24.47 -53.24
CA ALA A 383 -55.17 -23.01 -53.22
C ALA A 383 -53.98 -22.63 -52.33
N ILE A 384 -53.14 -21.71 -52.78
CA ILE A 384 -52.05 -21.14 -51.98
C ILE A 384 -52.51 -19.75 -51.54
N LEU A 385 -52.58 -19.54 -50.23
CA LEU A 385 -52.86 -18.23 -49.63
C LEU A 385 -51.58 -17.68 -49.00
N TRP A 386 -51.28 -16.42 -49.28
CA TRP A 386 -50.21 -15.68 -48.60
C TRP A 386 -50.83 -14.72 -47.60
N PHE A 387 -50.40 -14.84 -46.35
CA PHE A 387 -50.73 -13.90 -45.27
C PHE A 387 -49.47 -13.15 -44.88
N THR A 388 -49.57 -11.84 -44.70
CA THR A 388 -48.49 -11.02 -44.14
C THR A 388 -48.69 -10.93 -42.62
N ALA A 389 -47.79 -11.52 -41.83
CA ALA A 389 -47.81 -11.38 -40.37
C ALA A 389 -47.35 -9.96 -39.95
N PRO A 390 -48.01 -9.30 -38.99
CA PRO A 390 -47.53 -8.05 -38.42
C PRO A 390 -46.41 -8.27 -37.38
N ASP A 391 -45.63 -7.22 -37.18
CA ASP A 391 -44.35 -7.09 -36.47
C ASP A 391 -44.17 -7.99 -35.20
N GLU A 392 -43.04 -8.73 -35.12
CA GLU A 392 -42.72 -9.89 -34.24
C GLU A 392 -42.71 -9.64 -32.71
N ARG A 393 -43.30 -8.53 -32.23
CA ARG A 393 -43.19 -8.09 -30.83
C ARG A 393 -44.37 -8.49 -29.95
N ARG A 394 -45.33 -9.30 -30.43
CA ARG A 394 -46.40 -9.89 -29.61
C ARG A 394 -46.44 -11.41 -29.80
N PRO A 395 -46.79 -12.22 -28.77
CA PRO A 395 -46.96 -13.65 -28.96
C PRO A 395 -48.16 -13.91 -29.89
N HIS A 396 -47.93 -14.62 -31.01
CA HIS A 396 -48.95 -14.94 -32.00
C HIS A 396 -49.45 -16.37 -31.83
N ALA A 397 -50.77 -16.56 -31.88
CA ALA A 397 -51.41 -17.88 -31.93
C ALA A 397 -52.49 -17.86 -33.00
N ALA A 398 -52.12 -18.23 -34.22
CA ALA A 398 -53.07 -18.46 -35.30
C ALA A 398 -53.50 -19.93 -35.28
N GLN A 399 -54.81 -20.17 -35.24
CA GLN A 399 -55.38 -21.50 -35.31
C GLN A 399 -56.16 -21.65 -36.61
N ILE A 400 -55.82 -22.69 -37.38
CA ILE A 400 -56.52 -23.07 -38.60
C ILE A 400 -57.42 -24.25 -38.28
N VAL A 401 -58.72 -24.10 -38.51
CA VAL A 401 -59.72 -25.15 -38.26
C VAL A 401 -60.38 -25.52 -39.58
N PRO A 402 -60.27 -26.78 -40.04
CA PRO A 402 -60.96 -27.23 -41.25
C PRO A 402 -62.48 -27.34 -41.00
N VAL A 403 -63.27 -26.96 -41.99
CA VAL A 403 -64.74 -27.04 -41.96
C VAL A 403 -65.21 -27.88 -43.15
N VAL A 404 -65.91 -28.97 -42.86
CA VAL A 404 -66.48 -29.88 -43.87
C VAL A 404 -67.95 -30.09 -43.56
N GLY A 405 -68.83 -29.72 -44.48
CA GLY A 405 -70.28 -29.89 -44.38
C GLY A 405 -70.91 -30.32 -45.70
N THR A 406 -72.21 -30.62 -45.69
CA THR A 406 -73.02 -31.09 -46.82
C THR A 406 -73.28 -29.99 -47.87
N GLY A 407 -72.21 -29.37 -48.39
CA GLY A 407 -72.24 -28.32 -49.41
C GLY A 407 -71.13 -27.26 -49.31
N ARG A 408 -70.26 -27.36 -48.29
CA ARG A 408 -69.14 -26.42 -48.05
C ARG A 408 -67.93 -27.20 -47.56
N VAL A 409 -66.77 -26.94 -48.16
CA VAL A 409 -65.46 -27.46 -47.73
C VAL A 409 -64.48 -26.30 -47.71
N GLY A 410 -63.81 -26.07 -46.58
CA GLY A 410 -62.90 -24.95 -46.42
C GLY A 410 -62.19 -24.98 -45.06
N PHE A 411 -61.67 -23.83 -44.64
CA PHE A 411 -61.04 -23.65 -43.32
C PHE A 411 -61.31 -22.25 -42.80
N VAL A 412 -61.35 -22.12 -41.48
CA VAL A 412 -61.43 -20.85 -40.77
C VAL A 412 -60.08 -20.59 -40.12
N VAL A 413 -59.55 -19.38 -40.28
CA VAL A 413 -58.34 -18.94 -39.56
C VAL A 413 -58.76 -17.92 -38.51
N ALA A 414 -58.52 -18.26 -37.25
CA ALA A 414 -58.84 -17.41 -36.10
C ALA A 414 -57.59 -17.20 -35.25
N GLY A 415 -57.37 -15.97 -34.80
CA GLY A 415 -56.22 -15.65 -33.95
C GLY A 415 -55.89 -14.17 -33.95
N SER A 416 -54.87 -13.81 -33.17
CA SER A 416 -54.22 -12.50 -33.28
C SER A 416 -53.17 -12.60 -34.38
N PHE A 417 -53.46 -12.00 -35.53
CA PHE A 417 -52.46 -11.82 -36.58
C PHE A 417 -51.55 -10.69 -36.16
#